data_AF-A0A972MIA3-F1
#
_entry.id   AF-A0A972MIA3-F1
#
_cell.length_a   1.000
_cell.length_b   1.000
_cell.length_c   1.000
_cell.angle_alpha   90.00
_cell.angle_beta   90.00
_cell.angle_gamma   90.00
#
_symmetry.space_group_name_H-M   'P 1'
#
loop_
_entity.id
_entity.type
_entity.pdbx_description
1 polymer ?
#
loop_
_entity_poly.entity_id
_entity_poly.type
_entity_poly.pdbx_seq_one_letter_code
_entity_poly.pdbx_strand_id
1 'polypeptide(L)'
;MKYLFNFFLLFLFFNFSKAETLEEKVKRLEEKINQLEKRIQSLEQKNTSQQSLSEQKGFSFSQRKPPLKIENPVVQIQKPEEIISYKVLKKKFEKASIKESLWKRNDQIILKMEFVNKLKKPLYAVKGKVVIFNKEGKKLMETDININKALNFFRGTKIKPNERLKYEVSFVYDKKNPDHKFVKEASLSELIVKFFPREIHFADGTVKYVKYQEENK
;
A
#
# COMPACT_ATOMS: atom_id res chain seq x y z
N MET A 1 -6.40 -13.41 -65.67
CA MET A 1 -5.20 -13.38 -64.80
C MET A 1 -4.76 -11.95 -64.51
N LYS A 2 -5.42 -11.24 -63.59
CA LYS A 2 -5.01 -9.87 -63.16
C LYS A 2 -5.35 -9.55 -61.69
N TYR A 3 -5.67 -10.57 -60.87
CA TYR A 3 -6.02 -10.38 -59.46
C TYR A 3 -5.27 -11.33 -58.50
N LEU A 4 -4.11 -11.84 -58.92
CA LEU A 4 -3.21 -12.63 -58.07
C LEU A 4 -1.97 -11.83 -57.61
N PHE A 5 -1.82 -10.58 -58.06
CA PHE A 5 -0.67 -9.74 -57.72
C PHE A 5 -0.96 -8.69 -56.63
N ASN A 6 -2.18 -8.68 -56.07
CA ASN A 6 -2.60 -7.65 -55.11
C ASN A 6 -2.82 -8.18 -53.68
N PHE A 7 -2.39 -9.41 -53.39
CA PHE A 7 -2.39 -9.95 -52.03
C PHE A 7 -0.98 -10.03 -51.41
N PHE A 8 0.08 -9.76 -52.19
CA PHE A 8 1.46 -9.77 -51.71
C PHE A 8 1.97 -8.38 -51.28
N LEU A 9 1.20 -7.32 -51.54
CA LEU A 9 1.59 -5.93 -51.27
C LEU A 9 0.90 -5.31 -50.04
N LEU A 10 0.00 -6.04 -49.38
CA LEU A 10 -0.61 -5.61 -48.10
C LEU A 10 0.11 -6.15 -46.86
N PHE A 11 1.10 -7.03 -47.01
CA PHE A 11 1.88 -7.58 -45.88
C PHE A 11 3.17 -6.80 -45.56
N LEU A 12 3.49 -5.75 -46.33
CA LEU A 12 4.71 -4.96 -46.16
C LEU A 12 4.54 -3.68 -45.33
N PHE A 13 3.33 -3.36 -44.86
CA PHE A 13 3.08 -2.14 -44.07
C PHE A 13 2.94 -2.37 -42.55
N PHE A 14 3.15 -3.58 -42.04
CA PHE A 14 3.01 -3.89 -40.61
C PHE A 14 4.33 -4.15 -39.84
N ASN A 15 5.49 -3.83 -40.41
CA ASN A 15 6.78 -4.04 -39.73
C ASN A 15 7.71 -2.82 -39.78
N PHE A 16 7.23 -1.65 -39.37
CA PHE A 16 8.10 -0.50 -39.06
C PHE A 16 7.77 0.11 -37.69
N SER A 17 7.67 -0.72 -36.65
CA SER A 17 8.08 -0.25 -35.32
C SER A 17 9.60 -0.33 -35.29
N LYS A 18 10.25 0.84 -35.42
CA LYS A 18 11.71 0.97 -35.26
C LYS A 18 12.12 0.30 -33.95
N ALA A 19 12.83 -0.81 -34.04
CA ALA A 19 13.55 -1.35 -32.91
C ALA A 19 14.69 -0.37 -32.59
N GLU A 20 14.44 0.60 -31.71
CA GLU A 20 15.52 1.43 -31.14
C GLU A 20 16.50 0.45 -30.49
N THR A 21 17.72 0.41 -31.03
CA THR A 21 18.81 -0.40 -30.47
C THR A 21 19.07 0.05 -29.04
N LEU A 22 19.62 -0.83 -28.19
CA LEU A 22 19.96 -0.46 -26.81
C LEU A 22 20.84 0.81 -26.77
N GLU A 23 21.68 0.99 -27.79
CA GLU A 23 22.57 2.13 -27.95
C GLU A 23 21.81 3.47 -28.08
N GLU A 24 20.72 3.51 -28.86
CA GLU A 24 19.86 4.70 -28.95
C GLU A 24 19.13 5.00 -27.64
N LYS A 25 18.75 3.96 -26.89
CA LYS A 25 18.12 4.11 -25.57
C LYS A 25 19.11 4.65 -24.53
N VAL A 26 20.35 4.15 -24.55
CA VAL A 26 21.43 4.63 -23.68
C VAL A 26 21.75 6.08 -24.00
N LYS A 27 21.89 6.44 -25.28
CA LYS A 27 22.15 7.82 -25.71
C LYS A 27 21.03 8.80 -25.29
N ARG A 28 19.77 8.39 -25.39
CA ARG A 28 18.64 9.18 -24.88
C ARG A 28 18.63 9.33 -23.35
N LEU A 29 19.09 8.31 -22.63
CA LEU A 29 19.20 8.39 -21.18
C LEU A 29 20.33 9.34 -20.77
N GLU A 30 21.48 9.29 -21.45
CA GLU A 30 22.59 10.22 -21.26
C GLU A 30 22.17 11.67 -21.52
N GLU A 31 21.42 11.92 -22.60
CA GLU A 31 20.86 13.25 -22.88
C GLU A 31 19.91 13.74 -21.79
N LYS A 32 19.06 12.85 -21.25
CA LYS A 32 18.16 13.19 -20.14
C LYS A 32 18.92 13.46 -18.83
N ILE A 33 19.97 12.68 -18.55
CA ILE A 33 20.83 12.88 -17.37
C ILE A 33 21.52 14.24 -17.47
N ASN A 34 22.13 14.56 -18.63
CA ASN A 34 22.77 15.86 -18.86
C ASN A 34 21.79 17.04 -18.72
N GLN A 35 20.54 16.89 -19.16
CA GLN A 35 19.51 17.92 -18.96
C GLN A 35 19.12 18.08 -17.49
N LEU A 36 19.08 16.99 -16.73
CA LEU A 36 18.80 17.02 -15.30
C LEU A 36 19.96 17.64 -14.51
N GLU A 37 21.21 17.31 -14.83
CA GLU A 37 22.39 17.90 -14.22
C GLU A 37 22.45 19.42 -14.43
N LYS A 38 22.19 19.90 -15.65
CA LYS A 38 22.09 21.34 -15.93
C LYS A 38 20.98 22.02 -15.13
N ARG A 39 19.84 21.36 -14.95
CA ARG A 39 18.74 21.88 -14.12
C ARG A 39 19.15 21.93 -12.65
N ILE A 40 19.80 20.89 -12.12
CA ILE A 40 20.30 20.85 -10.74
C ILE A 40 21.31 21.98 -10.52
N GLN A 41 22.29 22.16 -11.41
CA GLN A 41 23.30 23.21 -11.29
C GLN A 41 22.67 24.62 -11.33
N SER A 42 21.63 24.82 -12.16
CA SER A 42 20.89 26.09 -12.19
C SER A 42 20.06 26.35 -10.93
N LEU A 43 19.56 25.29 -10.29
CA LEU A 43 18.83 25.37 -9.02
C LEU A 43 19.78 25.63 -7.85
N GLU A 44 20.95 25.01 -7.86
CA GLU A 44 22.02 25.27 -6.89
C GLU A 44 22.49 26.72 -6.99
N GLN A 45 22.76 27.24 -8.19
CA GLN A 45 23.15 28.65 -8.38
C GLN A 45 22.04 29.65 -7.96
N LYS A 46 20.76 29.29 -8.14
CA LYS A 46 19.64 30.09 -7.62
C LYS A 46 19.59 30.10 -6.09
N ASN A 47 19.90 28.98 -5.44
CA ASN A 47 19.97 28.91 -3.98
C ASN A 47 21.17 29.69 -3.43
N THR A 48 22.33 29.65 -4.10
CA THR A 48 23.51 30.45 -3.71
C THR A 48 23.26 31.96 -3.88
N SER A 49 22.51 32.35 -4.91
CA SER A 49 22.14 33.76 -5.14
C SER A 49 21.09 34.28 -4.14
N GLN A 50 20.26 33.40 -3.59
CA GLN A 50 19.34 33.73 -2.49
C GLN A 50 20.05 33.79 -1.13
N GLN A 51 21.14 33.03 -0.95
CA GLN A 51 22.01 33.12 0.23
C GLN A 51 22.80 34.43 0.27
N SER A 52 23.39 34.88 -0.85
CA SER A 52 24.18 36.13 -0.88
C SER A 52 23.35 37.41 -0.71
N LEU A 53 22.05 37.38 -1.00
CA LEU A 53 21.11 38.48 -0.70
C LEU A 53 20.75 38.57 0.79
N SER A 54 21.00 37.52 1.58
CA SER A 54 20.70 37.47 3.01
C SER A 54 21.88 37.84 3.93
N GLU A 55 23.08 38.06 3.38
CA GLU A 55 24.31 38.34 4.15
C GLU A 55 24.59 39.83 4.43
N GLN A 56 23.78 40.76 3.91
CA GLN A 56 24.04 42.21 4.04
C GLN A 56 23.34 42.93 5.21
N LYS A 57 22.58 42.22 6.06
CA LYS A 57 22.01 42.81 7.28
C LYS A 57 22.42 41.99 8.49
N GLY A 58 23.58 42.35 9.04
CA GLY A 58 24.06 41.84 10.31
C GLY A 58 23.09 42.18 11.44
N PHE A 59 22.62 41.16 12.14
CA PHE A 59 22.20 41.25 13.53
C PHE A 59 22.41 39.88 14.18
N SER A 60 23.38 39.83 15.08
CA SER A 60 23.66 38.69 15.94
C SER A 60 22.56 38.55 16.98
N PHE A 61 22.00 37.35 17.15
CA PHE A 61 21.66 36.84 18.48
C PHE A 61 21.51 35.32 18.44
N SER A 62 22.06 34.72 19.49
CA SER A 62 22.14 33.29 19.76
C SER A 62 20.78 32.57 19.78
N GLN A 63 20.84 31.26 19.48
CA GLN A 63 19.85 30.17 19.68
C GLN A 63 18.99 29.73 18.47
N ARG A 64 18.89 28.38 18.32
CA ARG A 64 17.88 27.55 17.59
C ARG A 64 18.21 27.32 16.10
N LYS A 65 18.00 26.15 15.47
CA LYS A 65 17.09 25.00 15.68
C LYS A 65 17.63 23.82 14.84
N PRO A 66 17.47 22.53 15.22
CA PRO A 66 17.86 21.41 14.35
C PRO A 66 17.03 21.38 13.04
N PRO A 67 17.54 20.76 11.96
CA PRO A 67 16.92 20.78 10.63
C PRO A 67 15.50 20.20 10.66
N LEU A 68 14.57 20.88 9.96
CA LEU A 68 13.17 20.48 9.83
C LEU A 68 13.08 19.03 9.33
N LYS A 69 12.57 18.14 10.19
CA LYS A 69 11.95 16.88 9.75
C LYS A 69 10.80 17.24 8.82
N ILE A 70 10.74 16.56 7.67
CA ILE A 70 9.53 16.52 6.84
C ILE A 70 8.47 15.78 7.66
N GLU A 71 7.72 16.53 8.46
CA GLU A 71 6.57 16.01 9.19
C GLU A 71 5.44 15.81 8.18
N ASN A 72 5.34 14.58 7.66
CA ASN A 72 4.09 14.12 7.07
C ASN A 72 2.97 14.48 8.05
N PRO A 73 1.85 15.09 7.62
CA PRO A 73 0.79 15.50 8.54
C PRO A 73 0.21 14.26 9.22
N VAL A 74 0.71 13.97 10.42
CA VAL A 74 0.18 12.95 11.31
C VAL A 74 -1.10 13.54 11.87
N VAL A 75 -2.22 13.22 11.24
CA VAL A 75 -3.52 13.57 11.81
C VAL A 75 -3.78 12.56 12.93
N GLN A 76 -3.81 13.03 14.18
CA GLN A 76 -4.38 12.28 15.29
C GLN A 76 -5.88 12.20 15.03
N ILE A 77 -6.36 11.09 14.46
CA ILE A 77 -7.79 10.86 14.24
C ILE A 77 -8.28 9.78 15.20
N GLN A 78 -9.48 10.06 15.66
CA GLN A 78 -10.46 9.27 16.40
C GLN A 78 -10.58 7.82 15.90
N LYS A 79 -11.16 6.97 16.75
CA LYS A 79 -11.21 5.49 16.72
C LYS A 79 -11.13 4.87 15.29
N PRO A 80 -10.34 3.80 15.09
CA PRO A 80 -10.09 3.18 13.77
C PRO A 80 -11.36 2.81 12.98
N GLU A 81 -12.46 2.54 13.67
CA GLU A 81 -13.76 2.16 13.11
C GLU A 81 -14.43 3.29 12.31
N GLU A 82 -14.04 4.55 12.53
CA GLU A 82 -14.59 5.70 11.81
C GLU A 82 -14.04 5.82 10.39
N ILE A 83 -12.86 5.24 10.13
CA ILE A 83 -12.21 5.27 8.82
C ILE A 83 -12.67 4.08 7.98
N ILE A 84 -12.47 2.87 8.51
CA ILE A 84 -12.87 1.61 7.90
C ILE A 84 -13.59 0.80 8.96
N SER A 85 -14.90 0.66 8.83
CA SER A 85 -15.65 -0.27 9.68
C SER A 85 -15.43 -1.69 9.17
N TYR A 86 -15.34 -2.66 10.08
CA TYR A 86 -15.17 -4.05 9.72
C TYR A 86 -16.09 -4.96 10.54
N LYS A 87 -16.39 -6.13 9.99
CA LYS A 87 -17.14 -7.18 10.66
C LYS A 87 -16.50 -8.54 10.38
N VAL A 88 -16.28 -9.33 11.41
CA VAL A 88 -15.87 -10.74 11.25
C VAL A 88 -17.12 -11.57 10.96
N LEU A 89 -17.12 -12.28 9.83
CA LEU A 89 -18.24 -13.11 9.37
C LEU A 89 -18.07 -14.57 9.76
N LYS A 90 -16.85 -15.11 9.62
CA LYS A 90 -16.56 -16.52 9.86
C LYS A 90 -15.10 -16.74 10.24
N LYS A 91 -14.84 -17.74 11.07
CA LYS A 91 -13.52 -18.32 11.34
C LYS A 91 -13.49 -19.75 10.81
N LYS A 92 -12.39 -20.14 10.14
CA LYS A 92 -12.11 -21.52 9.74
C LYS A 92 -10.63 -21.85 9.99
N PHE A 93 -10.33 -23.12 10.18
CA PHE A 93 -8.96 -23.63 10.24
C PHE A 93 -8.71 -24.46 8.99
N GLU A 94 -7.60 -24.19 8.30
CA GLU A 94 -7.15 -24.93 7.13
C GLU A 94 -5.82 -25.59 7.43
N LYS A 95 -5.75 -26.90 7.24
CA LYS A 95 -4.49 -27.64 7.34
C LYS A 95 -3.66 -27.42 6.09
N ALA A 96 -2.34 -27.39 6.23
CA ALA A 96 -1.43 -27.40 5.12
C ALA A 96 -1.68 -28.64 4.25
N SER A 97 -1.84 -28.41 2.95
CA SER A 97 -1.98 -29.47 1.96
C SER A 97 -0.64 -29.66 1.28
N ILE A 98 -0.07 -30.86 1.38
CA ILE A 98 1.19 -31.23 0.70
C ILE A 98 1.04 -31.15 -0.83
N LYS A 99 -0.20 -31.26 -1.34
CA LYS A 99 -0.52 -31.16 -2.77
C LYS A 99 -0.72 -29.72 -3.25
N GLU A 100 -0.86 -28.75 -2.36
CA GLU A 100 -1.03 -27.34 -2.72
C GLU A 100 0.32 -26.64 -2.95
N SER A 101 0.25 -25.54 -3.69
CA SER A 101 1.37 -24.66 -4.06
C SER A 101 2.42 -24.45 -2.95
N LEU A 102 3.70 -24.31 -3.35
CA LEU A 102 4.84 -24.04 -2.45
C LEU A 102 4.63 -22.84 -1.50
N TRP A 103 3.62 -22.00 -1.75
CA TRP A 103 3.26 -20.83 -0.95
C TRP A 103 2.30 -21.14 0.22
N LYS A 104 1.71 -22.33 0.32
CA LYS A 104 0.77 -22.73 1.39
C LYS A 104 1.29 -23.91 2.21
N ARG A 105 2.48 -23.76 2.79
CA ARG A 105 3.15 -24.84 3.54
C ARG A 105 2.69 -24.98 4.99
N ASN A 106 2.07 -23.94 5.54
CA ASN A 106 1.72 -23.90 6.96
C ASN A 106 0.21 -24.02 7.13
N ASP A 107 -0.20 -24.63 8.24
CA ASP A 107 -1.57 -24.55 8.73
C ASP A 107 -1.97 -23.08 8.91
N GLN A 108 -3.23 -22.74 8.66
CA GLN A 108 -3.73 -21.38 8.74
C GLN A 108 -5.04 -21.29 9.52
N ILE A 109 -5.18 -20.21 10.28
CA ILE A 109 -6.47 -19.75 10.79
C ILE A 109 -6.92 -18.64 9.85
N ILE A 110 -8.12 -18.77 9.28
CA ILE A 110 -8.64 -17.82 8.30
C ILE A 110 -9.89 -17.15 8.86
N LEU A 111 -9.88 -15.82 8.88
CA LEU A 111 -11.02 -14.99 9.18
C LEU A 111 -11.61 -14.43 7.88
N LYS A 112 -12.90 -14.71 7.64
CA LYS A 112 -13.66 -13.99 6.61
C LYS A 112 -14.14 -12.69 7.23
N MET A 113 -13.66 -11.57 6.71
CA MET A 113 -13.97 -10.23 7.20
C MET A 113 -14.66 -9.42 6.09
N GLU A 114 -15.63 -8.59 6.47
CA GLU A 114 -16.22 -7.57 5.61
C GLU A 114 -15.70 -6.20 6.06
N PHE A 115 -15.09 -5.46 5.15
CA PHE A 115 -14.61 -4.09 5.36
C PHE A 115 -15.49 -3.12 4.59
N VAL A 116 -15.78 -1.96 5.18
CA VAL A 116 -16.57 -0.92 4.53
C VAL A 116 -15.82 0.40 4.60
N ASN A 117 -15.66 1.04 3.44
CA ASN A 117 -15.09 2.38 3.38
C ASN A 117 -16.07 3.40 3.95
N LYS A 118 -15.80 3.99 5.12
CA LYS A 118 -16.66 5.02 5.72
C LYS A 118 -16.26 6.44 5.33
N LEU A 119 -15.15 6.58 4.62
CA LEU A 119 -14.68 7.88 4.15
C LEU A 119 -15.52 8.35 2.97
N LYS A 120 -15.70 9.66 2.86
CA LYS A 120 -16.37 10.32 1.72
C LYS A 120 -15.55 10.23 0.41
N LYS A 121 -14.31 9.76 0.48
CA LYS A 121 -13.40 9.65 -0.66
C LYS A 121 -13.19 8.19 -1.07
N PRO A 122 -13.06 7.91 -2.39
CA PRO A 122 -12.67 6.59 -2.87
C PRO A 122 -11.22 6.26 -2.52
N LEU A 123 -10.95 4.98 -2.29
CA LEU A 123 -9.63 4.45 -1.89
C LEU A 123 -9.10 3.49 -2.95
N TYR A 124 -7.78 3.38 -3.08
CA TYR A 124 -7.14 2.30 -3.84
C TYR A 124 -6.79 1.12 -2.93
N ALA A 125 -6.24 1.44 -1.77
CA ALA A 125 -5.74 0.43 -0.84
C ALA A 125 -5.78 0.96 0.59
N VAL A 126 -5.98 0.05 1.54
CA VAL A 126 -5.78 0.30 2.97
C VAL A 126 -4.86 -0.79 3.50
N LYS A 127 -3.67 -0.39 3.95
CA LYS A 127 -2.76 -1.31 4.63
C LYS A 127 -2.92 -1.16 6.13
N GLY A 128 -2.85 -2.28 6.84
CA GLY A 128 -2.98 -2.27 8.29
C GLY A 128 -2.66 -3.62 8.87
N LYS A 129 -3.01 -3.80 10.14
CA LYS A 129 -2.81 -5.03 10.88
C LYS A 129 -4.12 -5.51 11.46
N VAL A 130 -4.40 -6.81 11.35
CA VAL A 130 -5.48 -7.45 12.09
C VAL A 130 -4.87 -8.17 13.28
N VAL A 131 -5.45 -7.94 14.45
CA VAL A 131 -4.99 -8.52 15.72
C VAL A 131 -6.15 -9.24 16.39
N ILE A 132 -5.89 -10.43 16.89
CA ILE A 132 -6.81 -11.24 17.67
C ILE A 132 -6.38 -11.15 19.13
N PHE A 133 -7.32 -10.78 19.99
CA PHE A 133 -7.17 -10.74 21.44
C PHE A 133 -8.11 -11.76 22.09
N ASN A 134 -7.81 -12.18 23.32
CA ASN A 134 -8.78 -12.85 24.17
C ASN A 134 -9.72 -11.83 24.84
N LYS A 135 -10.69 -12.31 25.62
CA LYS A 135 -11.62 -11.47 26.39
C LYS A 135 -10.93 -10.61 27.46
N GLU A 136 -9.80 -11.07 28.01
CA GLU A 136 -9.00 -10.28 28.94
C GLU A 136 -8.18 -9.17 28.25
N GLY A 137 -8.16 -9.11 26.91
CA GLY A 137 -7.40 -8.12 26.16
C GLY A 137 -5.95 -8.50 25.87
N LYS A 138 -5.51 -9.72 26.22
CA LYS A 138 -4.20 -10.26 25.82
C LYS A 138 -4.17 -10.47 24.31
N LYS A 139 -3.14 -9.96 23.65
CA LYS A 139 -2.87 -10.23 22.23
C LYS A 139 -2.47 -11.70 22.03
N LEU A 140 -3.15 -12.37 21.09
CA LEU A 140 -2.93 -13.79 20.78
C LEU A 140 -2.24 -13.98 19.43
N MET A 141 -2.68 -13.25 18.41
CA MET A 141 -2.16 -13.34 17.05
C MET A 141 -2.27 -12.00 16.33
N GLU A 142 -1.38 -11.77 15.36
CA GLU A 142 -1.44 -10.62 14.48
C GLU A 142 -0.97 -10.96 13.06
N THR A 143 -1.48 -10.23 12.08
CA THR A 143 -1.04 -10.34 10.69
C THR A 143 -1.24 -9.01 9.97
N ASP A 144 -0.32 -8.67 9.07
CA ASP A 144 -0.45 -7.49 8.23
C ASP A 144 -1.34 -7.81 7.02
N ILE A 145 -2.19 -6.86 6.66
CA ILE A 145 -3.12 -6.99 5.53
C ILE A 145 -3.06 -5.77 4.63
N ASN A 146 -3.32 -6.01 3.34
CA ASN A 146 -3.53 -4.97 2.35
C ASN A 146 -4.91 -5.16 1.71
N ILE A 147 -5.85 -4.30 2.09
CA ILE A 147 -7.21 -4.30 1.58
C ILE A 147 -7.21 -3.50 0.29
N ASN A 148 -7.31 -4.17 -0.84
CA ASN A 148 -7.49 -3.56 -2.15
C ASN A 148 -8.53 -4.32 -2.96
N LYS A 149 -9.04 -3.68 -4.02
CA LYS A 149 -9.94 -4.33 -4.95
C LYS A 149 -9.11 -5.01 -6.04
N ALA A 150 -9.40 -6.28 -6.31
CA ALA A 150 -8.78 -6.99 -7.42
C ALA A 150 -9.02 -6.24 -8.75
N LEU A 151 -8.06 -6.33 -9.66
CA LEU A 151 -8.17 -5.70 -10.98
C LEU A 151 -9.42 -6.22 -11.69
N ASN A 152 -10.38 -5.34 -11.90
CA ASN A 152 -11.59 -5.63 -12.65
C ASN A 152 -11.75 -4.56 -13.73
N PHE A 153 -11.60 -4.95 -14.99
CA PHE A 153 -11.62 -4.04 -16.15
C PHE A 153 -12.90 -3.21 -16.23
N PHE A 154 -14.04 -3.72 -15.74
CA PHE A 154 -15.33 -3.02 -15.82
C PHE A 154 -15.65 -2.19 -14.58
N ARG A 155 -15.21 -2.63 -13.39
CA ARG A 155 -15.58 -2.00 -12.11
C ARG A 155 -14.49 -1.09 -11.54
N GLY A 156 -13.31 -1.09 -12.16
CA GLY A 156 -12.13 -0.40 -11.67
C GLY A 156 -11.59 -1.01 -10.37
N THR A 157 -10.45 -0.47 -9.93
CA THR A 157 -9.71 -0.87 -8.72
C THR A 157 -10.04 -0.02 -7.49
N LYS A 158 -10.92 0.96 -7.64
CA LYS A 158 -11.27 1.90 -6.57
C LYS A 158 -12.34 1.30 -5.66
N ILE A 159 -12.15 1.49 -4.36
CA ILE A 159 -13.08 1.19 -3.27
C ILE A 159 -13.90 2.45 -3.03
N LYS A 160 -15.15 2.48 -3.46
CA LYS A 160 -16.04 3.64 -3.34
C LYS A 160 -16.46 3.89 -1.89
N PRO A 161 -16.91 5.10 -1.54
CA PRO A 161 -17.55 5.35 -0.26
C PRO A 161 -18.71 4.37 -0.01
N ASN A 162 -18.79 3.83 1.20
CA ASN A 162 -19.73 2.81 1.66
C ASN A 162 -19.70 1.47 0.90
N GLU A 163 -18.73 1.26 0.00
CA GLU A 163 -18.54 -0.03 -0.65
C GLU A 163 -18.05 -1.07 0.36
N ARG A 164 -18.61 -2.28 0.27
CA ARG A 164 -18.27 -3.42 1.12
C ARG A 164 -17.36 -4.38 0.39
N LEU A 165 -16.27 -4.77 1.02
CA LEU A 165 -15.30 -5.73 0.51
C LEU A 165 -15.20 -6.91 1.45
N LYS A 166 -15.31 -8.11 0.91
CA LYS A 166 -15.07 -9.35 1.64
C LYS A 166 -13.63 -9.78 1.43
N TYR A 167 -12.93 -10.07 2.51
CA TYR A 167 -11.53 -10.47 2.52
C TYR A 167 -11.34 -11.72 3.38
N GLU A 168 -10.44 -12.60 2.95
CA GLU A 168 -9.93 -13.69 3.78
C GLU A 168 -8.60 -13.23 4.39
N VAL A 169 -8.57 -13.14 5.72
CA VAL A 169 -7.38 -12.78 6.49
C VAL A 169 -6.79 -14.05 7.08
N SER A 170 -5.63 -14.44 6.57
CA SER A 170 -4.92 -15.64 6.99
C SER A 170 -3.88 -15.33 8.07
N PHE A 171 -3.91 -16.12 9.13
CA PHE A 171 -2.90 -16.16 10.17
C PHE A 171 -2.15 -17.48 10.09
N VAL A 172 -0.83 -17.42 10.09
CA VAL A 172 0.01 -18.62 10.14
C VAL A 172 -0.16 -19.29 11.50
N TYR A 173 -0.57 -20.55 11.50
CA TYR A 173 -0.74 -21.34 12.71
C TYR A 173 0.55 -22.06 13.06
N ASP A 174 0.88 -22.06 14.35
CA ASP A 174 2.00 -22.80 14.91
C ASP A 174 1.44 -23.71 16.00
N LYS A 175 1.62 -25.02 15.81
CA LYS A 175 1.12 -26.04 16.73
C LYS A 175 1.79 -25.97 18.11
N LYS A 176 3.00 -25.40 18.21
CA LYS A 176 3.74 -25.27 19.46
C LYS A 176 3.34 -24.05 20.27
N ASN A 177 2.70 -23.07 19.65
CA ASN A 177 2.28 -21.84 20.32
C ASN A 177 0.90 -22.06 21.01
N PRO A 178 0.82 -21.96 22.35
CA PRO A 178 -0.44 -22.15 23.07
C PRO A 178 -1.50 -21.09 22.72
N ASP A 179 -1.10 -19.86 22.40
CA ASP A 179 -2.03 -18.79 21.99
C ASP A 179 -2.66 -19.12 20.63
N HIS A 180 -1.89 -19.68 19.69
CA HIS A 180 -2.41 -20.11 18.40
C HIS A 180 -3.40 -21.27 18.56
N LYS A 181 -3.09 -22.23 19.43
CA LYS A 181 -3.98 -23.35 19.77
C LYS A 181 -5.30 -22.84 20.35
N PHE A 182 -5.23 -21.90 21.29
CA PHE A 182 -6.41 -21.26 21.85
C PHE A 182 -7.24 -20.56 20.78
N VAL A 183 -6.64 -19.73 19.90
CA VAL A 183 -7.37 -19.07 18.80
C VAL A 183 -8.03 -20.07 17.86
N LYS A 184 -7.38 -21.20 17.59
CA LYS A 184 -7.93 -22.27 16.74
C LYS A 184 -9.19 -22.88 17.37
N GLU A 185 -9.14 -23.20 18.66
CA GLU A 185 -10.18 -23.94 19.39
C GLU A 185 -11.33 -23.03 19.85
N ALA A 186 -11.04 -21.81 20.29
CA ALA A 186 -12.03 -20.85 20.79
C ALA A 186 -13.07 -20.47 19.72
N SER A 187 -14.31 -20.23 20.14
CA SER A 187 -15.36 -19.68 19.27
C SER A 187 -15.09 -18.21 18.93
N LEU A 188 -15.75 -17.69 17.87
CA LEU A 188 -15.64 -16.26 17.54
C LEU A 188 -16.14 -15.34 18.68
N SER A 189 -17.04 -15.82 19.53
CA SER A 189 -17.57 -15.05 20.66
C SER A 189 -16.58 -14.89 21.82
N GLU A 190 -15.52 -15.70 21.84
CA GLU A 190 -14.45 -15.68 22.85
C GLU A 190 -13.24 -14.85 22.41
N LEU A 191 -13.26 -14.39 21.16
CA LEU A 191 -12.16 -13.66 20.54
C LEU A 191 -12.59 -12.23 20.25
N ILE A 192 -11.69 -11.28 20.53
CA ILE A 192 -11.86 -9.89 20.15
C ILE A 192 -10.93 -9.65 18.96
N VAL A 193 -11.50 -9.44 17.78
CA VAL A 193 -10.72 -9.15 16.56
C VAL A 193 -10.75 -7.66 16.33
N LYS A 194 -9.56 -7.04 16.19
CA LYS A 194 -9.43 -5.62 15.86
C LYS A 194 -8.63 -5.42 14.58
N PHE A 195 -9.03 -4.43 13.78
CA PHE A 195 -8.27 -3.97 12.63
C PHE A 195 -7.70 -2.57 12.89
N PHE A 196 -6.39 -2.42 12.62
CA PHE A 196 -5.64 -1.19 12.80
C PHE A 196 -5.11 -0.70 11.44
N PRO A 197 -5.86 0.15 10.71
CA PRO A 197 -5.39 0.70 9.44
C PRO A 197 -4.20 1.64 9.64
N ARG A 198 -3.06 1.38 9.01
CA ARG A 198 -1.82 2.18 9.15
C ARG A 198 -1.63 3.17 8.00
N GLU A 199 -1.94 2.73 6.78
CA GLU A 199 -1.77 3.53 5.57
C GLU A 199 -3.06 3.48 4.74
N ILE A 200 -3.53 4.65 4.32
CA ILE A 200 -4.74 4.80 3.50
C ILE A 200 -4.35 5.49 2.22
N HIS A 201 -4.43 4.76 1.11
CA HIS A 201 -4.16 5.28 -0.23
C HIS A 201 -5.48 5.72 -0.88
N PHE A 202 -5.62 7.02 -1.09
CA PHE A 202 -6.79 7.60 -1.74
C PHE A 202 -6.69 7.52 -3.25
N ALA A 203 -7.83 7.53 -3.92
CA ALA A 203 -7.86 7.49 -5.39
C ALA A 203 -7.31 8.76 -6.06
N ASP A 204 -7.21 9.86 -5.30
CA ASP A 204 -6.60 11.12 -5.72
C ASP A 204 -5.05 11.11 -5.63
N GLY A 205 -4.46 9.98 -5.22
CA GLY A 205 -3.02 9.82 -5.05
C GLY A 205 -2.50 10.21 -3.66
N THR A 206 -3.35 10.80 -2.81
CA THR A 206 -2.96 11.16 -1.44
C THR A 206 -2.78 9.90 -0.60
N VAL A 207 -1.80 9.93 0.30
CA VAL A 207 -1.61 8.89 1.32
C VAL A 207 -1.78 9.51 2.70
N LYS A 208 -2.61 8.88 3.55
CA LYS A 208 -2.71 9.22 4.96
C LYS A 208 -2.14 8.11 5.82
N TYR A 209 -1.33 8.50 6.80
CA TYR A 209 -0.78 7.62 7.80
C TYR A 209 -1.55 7.78 9.11
N VAL A 210 -1.96 6.68 9.70
CA VAL A 210 -2.67 6.66 10.98
C VAL A 210 -1.74 6.05 12.02
N LYS A 211 -1.51 6.79 13.11
CA LYS A 211 -0.80 6.28 14.28
C LYS A 211 -1.82 5.96 15.37
N TYR A 212 -1.73 4.75 15.92
CA TYR A 212 -2.48 4.37 17.10
C TYR A 212 -1.58 4.53 18.32
N GLN A 213 -2.14 5.09 19.39
CA GLN A 213 -1.59 4.78 20.70
C GLN A 213 -2.04 3.36 21.01
N GLU A 214 -1.09 2.45 21.20
CA GLU A 214 -1.39 1.17 21.81
C GLU A 214 -1.96 1.51 23.19
N GLU A 215 -3.25 1.23 23.40
CA GLU A 215 -3.84 1.30 24.74
C GLU A 215 -3.12 0.26 25.58
N ASN A 216 -2.03 0.67 26.24
CA ASN A 216 -1.39 -0.10 27.28
C ASN A 216 -2.43 -0.26 28.39
N LYS A 217 -3.06 -1.43 28.43
CA LYS A 217 -3.81 -1.91 29.58
C LYS A 217 -2.97 -2.92 30.33
#